data_AF-A0A3D5KMB9-F1
#
_entry.id   AF-A0A3D5KMB9-F1
#
_cell.length_a   1.000
_cell.length_b   1.000
_cell.length_c   1.000
_cell.angle_alpha   90.00
_cell.angle_beta   90.00
_cell.angle_gamma   90.00
#
_symmetry.space_group_name_H-M   'P 1'
#
loop_
_entity.id
_entity.type
_entity.pdbx_description
1 polymer ?
#
loop_
_entity_poly.entity_id
_entity_poly.type
_entity_poly.pdbx_seq_one_letter_code
_entity_poly.pdbx_strand_id
1 'polypeptide(L)'
;MFKFSESRGKEASGLALRVKESIYVLKEPIASSRLVKTSKYKDLFNNTLKTEAYNDGQLSTPILILGHSRLQTNGQSEINANNQPVVKDGAVGIHNGIIVNDDKLW
;
A
#
# COMPACT_ATOMS: atom_id res chain seq x y z
N MET A 1 -10.26 8.05 -3.19
CA MET A 1 -10.16 7.65 -1.78
C MET A 1 -8.72 7.75 -1.25
N PHE A 2 -7.74 7.01 -1.81
CA PHE A 2 -6.33 7.00 -1.33
C PHE A 2 -5.69 8.40 -1.15
N LYS A 3 -5.79 9.29 -2.15
CA LYS A 3 -5.30 10.68 -2.06
C LYS A 3 -5.94 11.50 -0.92
N PHE A 4 -7.20 11.21 -0.57
CA PHE A 4 -7.90 11.95 0.48
C PHE A 4 -7.44 11.53 1.88
N SER A 5 -6.94 10.30 2.04
CA SER A 5 -6.33 9.82 3.27
C SER A 5 -5.05 10.57 3.63
N GLU A 6 -4.45 11.31 2.69
CA GLU A 6 -3.31 12.21 2.94
C GLU A 6 -3.57 13.30 3.97
N SER A 7 -4.85 13.67 4.17
CA SER A 7 -5.26 14.57 5.26
C SER A 7 -4.89 14.03 6.65
N ARG A 8 -4.68 12.71 6.77
CA ARG A 8 -4.31 12.01 8.00
C ARG A 8 -2.82 11.73 8.13
N GLY A 9 -2.00 12.03 7.11
CA GLY A 9 -0.56 11.78 7.14
C GLY A 9 0.11 11.92 5.76
N LYS A 10 1.29 12.55 5.73
CA LYS A 10 2.01 12.89 4.48
C LYS A 10 3.43 12.31 4.39
N GLU A 11 3.91 11.69 5.47
CA GLU A 11 5.32 11.30 5.63
C GLU A 11 5.66 10.05 4.81
N ALA A 12 4.72 9.11 4.69
CA ALA A 12 4.84 7.96 3.82
C ALA A 12 3.48 7.51 3.30
N SER A 13 3.47 6.81 2.18
CA SER A 13 2.26 6.21 1.64
C SER A 13 2.56 4.89 0.95
N GLY A 14 1.57 4.02 0.92
CA GLY A 14 1.71 2.74 0.26
C GLY A 14 0.37 2.09 -0.02
N LEU A 15 0.42 1.08 -0.87
CA LEU A 15 -0.72 0.25 -1.21
C LEU A 15 -0.30 -1.18 -1.50
N ALA A 16 -1.26 -2.09 -1.34
CA ALA A 16 -1.19 -3.46 -1.79
C ALA A 16 -2.29 -3.71 -2.82
N LEU A 17 -1.95 -4.41 -3.88
CA LEU A 17 -2.86 -4.89 -4.91
C LEU A 17 -2.84 -6.42 -4.87
N ARG A 18 -4.00 -7.04 -4.62
CA ARG A 18 -4.19 -8.48 -4.79
C ARG A 18 -5.00 -8.74 -6.05
N VAL A 19 -4.46 -9.59 -6.91
CA VAL A 19 -5.11 -10.12 -8.11
C VAL A 19 -4.73 -11.60 -8.21
N LYS A 20 -5.74 -12.48 -8.38
CA LYS A 20 -5.56 -13.94 -8.31
C LYS A 20 -4.82 -14.35 -7.02
N GLU A 21 -3.69 -15.05 -7.15
CA GLU A 21 -2.84 -15.50 -6.04
C GLU A 21 -1.66 -14.56 -5.75
N SER A 22 -1.51 -13.49 -6.53
CA SER A 22 -0.40 -12.56 -6.43
C SER A 22 -0.77 -11.35 -5.55
N ILE A 23 0.19 -10.93 -4.73
CA ILE A 23 0.13 -9.69 -3.95
C ILE A 23 1.29 -8.81 -4.36
N TYR A 24 0.96 -7.61 -4.82
CA TYR A 24 1.91 -6.58 -5.20
C TYR A 24 1.88 -5.45 -4.19
N VAL A 25 3.04 -5.05 -3.66
CA VAL A 25 3.14 -3.98 -2.66
C VAL A 25 4.02 -2.86 -3.18
N LEU A 26 3.51 -1.63 -3.10
CA LEU A 26 4.24 -0.42 -3.39
C LEU A 26 4.12 0.53 -2.22
N LYS A 27 5.25 0.92 -1.62
CA LYS A 27 5.31 1.87 -0.52
C LYS A 27 6.59 2.70 -0.58
N GLU A 28 6.45 4.00 -0.32
CA GLU A 28 7.51 5.00 -0.46
C GLU A 28 7.36 6.10 0.62
N PRO A 29 8.46 6.74 1.05
CA PRO A 29 8.46 7.86 2.00
C PRO A 29 8.01 9.17 1.35
N ILE A 30 6.88 9.13 0.64
CA ILE A 30 6.28 10.29 -0.02
C ILE A 30 4.76 10.27 0.18
N ALA A 31 4.16 11.45 0.13
CA ALA A 31 2.73 11.62 0.17
C ALA A 31 2.00 10.85 -0.97
N SER A 32 0.79 10.36 -0.70
CA SER A 32 -0.01 9.57 -1.64
C SER A 32 -0.27 10.31 -2.97
N SER A 33 -0.43 11.64 -2.91
CA SER A 33 -0.61 12.54 -4.04
C SER A 33 0.60 12.59 -4.97
N ARG A 34 1.80 12.32 -4.44
CA ARG A 34 3.04 12.13 -5.21
C ARG A 34 3.18 10.68 -5.68
N LEU A 35 2.90 9.70 -4.82
CA LEU A 35 3.05 8.28 -5.14
C LEU A 35 2.26 7.88 -6.39
N VAL A 36 0.99 8.30 -6.49
CA VAL A 36 0.12 8.07 -7.66
C VAL A 36 0.62 8.65 -8.98
N LYS A 37 1.60 9.57 -8.94
CA LYS A 37 2.20 10.18 -10.14
C LYS A 37 3.46 9.45 -10.60
N THR A 38 4.03 8.59 -9.75
CA THR A 38 5.27 7.85 -10.05
C THR A 38 5.07 6.85 -11.19
N SER A 39 6.15 6.53 -11.92
CA SER A 39 6.14 5.44 -12.90
C SER A 39 5.80 4.11 -12.24
N LYS A 40 6.43 3.78 -11.09
CA LYS A 40 6.15 2.55 -10.33
C LYS A 40 4.66 2.33 -10.06
N TYR A 41 3.94 3.39 -9.66
CA TYR A 41 2.49 3.31 -9.46
C TYR A 41 1.77 3.05 -10.78
N LYS A 42 2.10 3.81 -11.84
CA LYS A 42 1.48 3.64 -13.16
C LYS A 42 1.75 2.24 -13.72
N ASP A 43 2.95 1.70 -13.55
CA ASP A 43 3.34 0.38 -14.03
C ASP A 43 2.58 -0.72 -13.29
N LEU A 44 2.45 -0.61 -11.96
CA LEU A 44 1.65 -1.53 -11.16
C LEU A 44 0.19 -1.56 -11.62
N PHE A 45 -0.43 -0.40 -11.84
CA PHE A 45 -1.84 -0.37 -12.23
C PHE A 45 -2.06 -0.62 -13.73
N ASN A 46 -1.19 -0.15 -14.60
CA ASN A 46 -1.39 -0.29 -16.05
C ASN A 46 -0.91 -1.63 -16.58
N ASN A 47 0.18 -2.19 -16.07
CA ASN A 47 0.72 -3.43 -16.60
C ASN A 47 0.11 -4.62 -15.86
N THR A 48 0.18 -4.65 -14.52
CA THR A 48 -0.31 -5.78 -13.74
C THR A 48 -1.83 -5.95 -13.87
N LEU A 49 -2.62 -4.90 -13.71
CA LEU A 49 -4.08 -5.07 -13.84
C LEU A 49 -4.49 -5.46 -15.26
N LYS A 50 -3.94 -4.82 -16.30
CA LYS A 50 -4.32 -5.17 -17.68
C LYS A 50 -3.97 -6.60 -18.04
N THR A 51 -2.83 -7.11 -17.56
CA THR A 51 -2.36 -8.47 -17.89
C THR A 51 -3.01 -9.54 -17.03
N GLU A 52 -3.30 -9.26 -15.76
CA GLU A 52 -3.76 -10.29 -14.83
C GLU A 52 -5.24 -10.17 -14.47
N ALA A 53 -5.81 -8.97 -14.51
CA ALA A 53 -7.16 -8.70 -14.03
C ALA A 53 -8.21 -8.54 -15.14
N TYR A 54 -7.80 -8.16 -16.35
CA TYR A 54 -8.71 -7.92 -17.47
C TYR A 54 -8.53 -8.96 -18.57
N ASN A 55 -9.63 -9.33 -19.23
CA ASN A 55 -9.66 -10.10 -20.47
C ASN A 55 -10.63 -9.40 -21.44
N ASP A 56 -10.19 -9.12 -22.67
CA ASP A 56 -10.96 -8.37 -23.69
C ASP A 56 -11.60 -7.07 -23.16
N GLY A 57 -10.87 -6.35 -22.30
CA GLY A 57 -11.34 -5.10 -21.69
C GLY A 57 -12.35 -5.27 -20.56
N GLN A 58 -12.73 -6.50 -20.21
CA GLN A 58 -13.62 -6.80 -19.09
C GLN A 58 -12.84 -7.35 -17.90
N LEU A 59 -13.27 -7.01 -16.70
CA LEU A 59 -12.67 -7.54 -15.48
C LEU A 59 -12.98 -9.04 -15.37
N SER A 60 -11.94 -9.88 -15.37
CA SER A 60 -12.05 -11.34 -15.40
C SER A 60 -11.75 -12.01 -14.05
N THR A 61 -11.24 -11.25 -13.08
CA THR A 61 -10.95 -11.75 -11.72
C THR A 61 -11.19 -10.65 -10.69
N PRO A 62 -11.56 -11.02 -9.44
CA PRO A 62 -11.61 -10.06 -8.34
C PRO A 62 -10.28 -9.34 -8.14
N ILE A 63 -10.37 -8.06 -7.79
CA ILE A 63 -9.25 -7.21 -7.40
C ILE A 63 -9.51 -6.70 -5.98
N LEU A 64 -8.47 -6.71 -5.14
CA LEU A 64 -8.47 -6.04 -3.85
C LEU A 64 -7.34 -5.03 -3.78
N ILE A 65 -7.64 -3.82 -3.32
CA ILE A 65 -6.66 -2.74 -3.13
C ILE A 65 -6.76 -2.25 -1.68
N LEU A 66 -5.64 -2.27 -0.97
CA LEU A 66 -5.49 -1.67 0.36
C LEU A 66 -4.51 -0.51 0.25
N GLY A 67 -4.82 0.64 0.84
CA GLY A 67 -3.96 1.82 0.80
C GLY A 67 -3.85 2.47 2.17
N HIS A 68 -2.65 2.96 2.50
CA HIS A 68 -2.38 3.65 3.75
C HIS A 68 -1.55 4.93 3.52
N SER A 69 -1.96 6.01 4.19
CA SER A 69 -1.20 7.27 4.28
C SER A 69 -0.78 7.44 5.74
N ARG A 70 0.52 7.53 5.98
CA ARG A 70 1.12 7.46 7.31
C ARG A 70 1.44 8.85 7.85
N LEU A 71 0.96 9.13 9.06
CA LEU A 71 1.54 10.13 9.95
C LEU A 71 2.52 9.39 10.87
N GLN A 72 3.77 9.83 10.89
CA GLN A 72 4.82 9.13 11.62
C GLN A 72 4.65 9.29 13.14
N THR A 73 4.57 8.17 13.86
CA THR A 73 4.57 8.12 15.33
C THR A 73 5.76 7.31 15.85
N ASN A 74 5.94 6.07 15.36
CA ASN A 74 7.06 5.18 15.70
C ASN A 74 7.86 4.76 14.45
N GLY A 75 9.18 4.91 14.49
CA GLY A 75 10.10 4.54 13.39
C GLY A 75 10.17 5.58 12.26
N GLN A 76 11.32 5.66 11.59
CA GLN A 76 11.61 6.60 10.50
C GLN A 76 10.88 6.20 9.20
N SER A 77 10.26 7.17 8.51
CA SER A 77 9.57 6.94 7.23
C SER A 77 10.53 6.53 6.11
N GLU A 78 11.78 6.97 6.17
CA GLU A 78 12.84 6.65 5.20
C GLU A 78 13.16 5.15 5.20
N ILE A 79 12.99 4.49 6.34
CA ILE A 79 13.13 3.05 6.47
C ILE A 79 11.83 2.39 5.97
N ASN A 80 11.85 1.90 4.74
CA ASN A 80 10.66 1.32 4.10
C ASN A 80 10.04 0.13 4.88
N ALA A 81 10.84 -0.57 5.70
CA ALA A 81 10.33 -1.59 6.62
C ALA A 81 9.32 -1.06 7.65
N ASN A 82 9.43 0.21 8.06
CA ASN A 82 8.49 0.87 8.97
C ASN A 82 7.22 1.36 8.28
N ASN A 83 7.22 1.41 6.95
CA ASN A 83 6.09 1.89 6.16
C ASN A 83 5.09 0.77 5.89
N GLN A 84 3.84 1.19 5.76
CA GLN A 84 2.72 0.31 5.48
C GLN A 84 2.37 0.32 4.00
N PRO A 85 1.81 -0.77 3.44
CA PRO A 85 1.41 -2.01 4.13
C PRO A 85 2.56 -2.87 4.65
N VAL A 86 2.31 -3.58 5.75
CA VAL A 86 3.21 -4.60 6.30
C VAL A 86 2.90 -5.93 5.63
N VAL A 87 3.94 -6.68 5.25
CA VAL A 87 3.83 -8.01 4.65
C VAL A 87 4.53 -9.01 5.55
N LYS A 88 3.81 -10.06 5.96
CA LYS A 88 4.37 -11.11 6.81
C LYS A 88 3.66 -12.43 6.53
N ASP A 89 4.42 -13.47 6.19
CA ASP A 89 3.96 -14.86 6.03
C ASP A 89 2.67 -15.02 5.21
N GLY A 90 2.59 -14.32 4.07
CA GLY A 90 1.44 -14.34 3.17
C GLY A 90 0.28 -13.40 3.54
N ALA A 91 0.36 -12.72 4.70
CA ALA A 91 -0.60 -11.71 5.13
C ALA A 91 -0.13 -10.29 4.77
N VAL A 92 -1.10 -9.40 4.56
CA VAL A 92 -0.90 -7.96 4.35
C VAL A 92 -1.75 -7.18 5.33
N GLY A 93 -1.12 -6.26 6.05
CA GLY A 93 -1.79 -5.43 7.06
C GLY A 93 -1.59 -3.94 6.83
N ILE A 94 -2.63 -3.16 7.14
CA ILE A 94 -2.57 -1.72 7.41
C ILE A 94 -3.14 -1.46 8.80
N HIS A 95 -2.64 -0.44 9.47
CA HIS A 95 -3.02 -0.08 10.83
C HIS A 95 -3.08 1.44 10.96
N ASN A 96 -4.23 1.95 11.40
CA ASN A 96 -4.40 3.35 11.76
C ASN A 96 -4.71 3.44 13.26
N GLY A 97 -3.66 3.60 14.06
CA GLY A 97 -3.72 3.63 15.51
C GLY A 97 -2.35 3.40 16.13
N ILE A 98 -2.31 3.14 17.43
CA ILE A 98 -1.08 2.86 18.18
C ILE A 98 -1.29 1.56 18.97
N ILE A 99 -0.36 0.63 18.87
CA ILE A 99 -0.30 -0.56 19.73
C ILE A 99 0.53 -0.16 20.95
N VAL A 100 -0.10 -0.01 22.12
CA VAL A 100 0.50 0.60 23.32
C VAL A 100 1.25 -0.38 24.21
N ASN A 101 1.22 -1.66 23.87
CA ASN A 101 1.84 -2.74 24.61
C ASN A 101 2.78 -3.57 23.71
N ASP A 102 3.32 -2.97 22.66
CA ASP A 102 4.20 -3.65 21.71
C ASP A 102 5.43 -4.24 22.39
N ASP A 103 6.02 -3.56 23.39
CA ASP A 103 7.11 -4.09 24.22
C ASP A 103 6.81 -5.42 24.92
N LYS A 104 5.53 -5.81 25.05
CA LYS A 104 5.09 -7.09 25.67
C LYS A 104 4.74 -8.18 24.64
N LEU A 105 4.71 -7.85 23.36
CA LEU A 105 4.34 -8.76 22.27
C LEU A 105 5.55 -9.36 21.54
N TRP A 106 6.74 -8.81 21.79
CA TRP A 106 8.04 -9.28 21.32
C TRP A 106 8.78 -10.02 22.45
#